data_AF-A0A955FCS1-F1
#
_entry.id   AF-A0A955FCS1-F1
#
_cell.length_a   1.000
_cell.length_b   1.000
_cell.length_c   1.000
_cell.angle_alpha   90.00
_cell.angle_beta   90.00
_cell.angle_gamma   90.00
#
_symmetry.space_group_name_H-M   'P 1'
#
loop_
_entity.id
_entity.type
_entity.pdbx_description
1 polymer ?
#
loop_
_entity_poly.entity_id
_entity_poly.type
_entity_poly.pdbx_seq_one_letter_code
_entity_poly.pdbx_strand_id
1 'polypeptide(L)'
;MTQQQSKQRGYILILMLVVSAAFLAIGISLAGLVSDRYKSSKRTTYVENAVLAADAGITDTLNRILMQDSFTGYSTPKQFYSTADKGKAEYTTTVAYNDTTKLYTIRSTGYTYTRPTDAVPANTKTVEVTGSLGGQSVQARVAAGPGGLTVYTNGSIGGKNIWVNGKVNVAGGLIGVTGFLIFGPFADVSLNVANAGCGDATNYPAPCTGPFPGSGEPIQYSGGGIYGTVCANNQTTSAGIFPGQSGQGLIGGCSAPPIIMPQFDRKGLYDSMTTSRPGFYCDGYWWSNPLPTHLNGNTIFTGNITIAPAFLGNCDIAIRGNVYIRGNLFMNGYALQMVTANTWPDGSPMTTPPIVLVEGTITMAQTWSSYIHANAYGVSPIFISMNSNNVACNSDPSCTELSSSDLYNSVNRTTINIVGDAGASGSVFYSYFGTVSVGPYGTVGGLAGQRVLVSSNGGLTSFTNGGLNRFSFPVGDAFGGRVKIPVWNIVTYRQIF
;
A
#
# COMPACT_ATOMS: atom_id res chain seq x y z
N MET A 1 3.25 -86.41 -68.78
CA MET A 1 3.25 -85.04 -68.24
C MET A 1 1.81 -84.61 -68.03
N THR A 2 1.23 -84.85 -66.86
CA THR A 2 -0.04 -84.22 -66.46
C THR A 2 -0.34 -84.51 -64.99
N GLN A 3 -0.83 -83.46 -64.31
CA GLN A 3 -1.50 -83.43 -63.01
C GLN A 3 -0.68 -83.51 -61.70
N GLN A 4 -0.21 -82.34 -61.26
CA GLN A 4 -0.20 -81.96 -59.83
C GLN A 4 -0.40 -80.44 -59.69
N GLN A 5 -1.65 -79.95 -59.77
CA GLN A 5 -1.94 -78.52 -59.56
C GLN A 5 -3.23 -78.19 -58.76
N SER A 6 -3.85 -79.11 -58.03
CA SER A 6 -5.15 -78.81 -57.35
C SER A 6 -5.17 -78.75 -55.81
N LYS A 7 -4.03 -78.72 -55.10
CA LYS A 7 -4.01 -78.70 -53.61
C LYS A 7 -3.42 -77.45 -52.94
N GLN A 8 -3.22 -76.34 -53.65
CA GLN A 8 -2.68 -75.09 -53.05
C GLN A 8 -3.71 -73.97 -52.79
N ARG A 9 -4.96 -74.09 -53.27
CA ARG A 9 -5.95 -73.00 -53.12
C ARG A 9 -6.58 -72.87 -51.72
N GLY A 10 -6.55 -73.91 -50.88
CA GLY A 10 -7.09 -73.85 -49.51
C GLY A 10 -6.15 -73.20 -48.49
N TYR A 11 -4.83 -73.27 -48.71
CA TYR A 11 -3.83 -72.75 -47.78
C TYR A 11 -3.76 -71.21 -47.75
N ILE A 12 -4.06 -70.54 -48.87
CA ILE A 12 -4.06 -69.07 -48.96
C ILE A 12 -5.18 -68.46 -48.09
N LEU A 13 -6.35 -69.09 -48.06
CA LEU A 13 -7.49 -68.65 -47.25
C LEU A 13 -7.22 -68.77 -45.75
N ILE A 14 -6.59 -69.89 -45.33
CA ILE A 14 -6.18 -70.11 -43.95
C ILE A 14 -5.09 -69.11 -43.55
N LEU A 15 -4.10 -68.89 -44.41
CA LEU A 15 -3.02 -67.93 -44.14
C LEU A 15 -3.56 -66.49 -44.02
N MET A 16 -4.47 -66.08 -44.91
CA MET A 16 -5.13 -64.76 -44.81
C MET A 16 -5.92 -64.62 -43.51
N LEU A 17 -6.62 -65.65 -43.06
CA LEU A 17 -7.41 -65.60 -41.82
C LEU A 17 -6.51 -65.48 -40.59
N VAL A 18 -5.42 -66.25 -40.54
CA VAL A 18 -4.43 -66.18 -39.45
C VAL A 18 -3.73 -64.81 -39.42
N VAL A 19 -3.31 -64.29 -40.59
CA VAL A 19 -2.68 -62.98 -40.70
C VAL A 19 -3.66 -61.85 -40.32
N SER A 20 -4.91 -61.94 -40.76
CA SER A 20 -5.96 -60.96 -40.40
C SER A 20 -6.25 -60.96 -38.89
N ALA A 21 -6.34 -62.14 -38.28
CA ALA A 21 -6.52 -62.27 -36.83
C ALA A 21 -5.32 -61.70 -36.06
N ALA A 22 -4.09 -61.95 -36.53
CA ALA A 22 -2.88 -61.38 -35.95
C ALA A 22 -2.85 -59.85 -36.05
N PHE A 23 -3.20 -59.27 -37.21
CA PHE A 23 -3.30 -57.82 -37.38
C PHE A 23 -4.40 -57.19 -36.53
N LEU A 24 -5.54 -57.87 -36.37
CA LEU A 24 -6.62 -57.38 -35.50
C LEU A 24 -6.19 -57.37 -34.03
N ALA A 25 -5.50 -58.43 -33.58
CA ALA A 25 -4.95 -58.51 -32.23
C ALA A 25 -3.91 -57.41 -31.96
N ILE A 26 -3.01 -57.16 -32.92
CA ILE A 26 -2.04 -56.06 -32.85
C ILE A 26 -2.76 -54.70 -32.82
N GLY A 27 -3.77 -54.49 -33.67
CA GLY A 27 -4.55 -53.26 -33.73
C GLY A 27 -5.26 -52.93 -32.41
N ILE A 28 -5.89 -53.93 -31.78
CA ILE A 28 -6.55 -53.77 -30.47
C ILE A 28 -5.52 -53.45 -29.39
N SER A 29 -4.36 -54.10 -29.40
CA SER A 29 -3.29 -53.84 -28.41
C SER A 29 -2.73 -52.42 -28.50
N LEU A 30 -2.54 -51.90 -29.72
CA LEU A 30 -2.07 -50.53 -29.95
C LEU A 30 -3.13 -49.50 -29.54
N ALA A 31 -4.41 -49.75 -29.85
CA ALA A 31 -5.51 -48.89 -29.44
C ALA A 31 -5.64 -48.81 -27.90
N GLY A 32 -5.48 -49.94 -27.21
CA GLY A 32 -5.43 -49.99 -25.75
C GLY A 32 -4.28 -49.15 -25.18
N LEU A 33 -3.07 -49.32 -25.72
CA LEU A 33 -1.89 -48.56 -25.30
C LEU A 33 -2.07 -47.05 -25.50
N VAL A 34 -2.60 -46.62 -26.66
CA VAL A 34 -2.85 -45.20 -26.94
C VAL A 34 -3.92 -44.63 -26.01
N SER A 35 -5.00 -45.38 -25.75
CA SER A 35 -6.06 -44.97 -24.82
C SER A 35 -5.54 -44.80 -23.39
N ASP A 36 -4.73 -45.74 -22.91
CA ASP A 36 -4.16 -45.68 -21.56
C ASP A 36 -3.12 -44.55 -21.43
N ARG A 37 -2.28 -44.35 -22.45
CA ARG A 37 -1.34 -43.21 -22.52
C ARG A 37 -2.08 -41.88 -22.55
N TYR A 38 -3.16 -41.78 -23.31
CA TYR A 38 -3.99 -40.57 -23.37
C TYR A 38 -4.68 -40.27 -22.03
N LYS A 39 -5.28 -41.27 -21.38
CA LYS A 39 -5.87 -41.13 -20.04
C LYS A 39 -4.83 -40.71 -19.00
N SER A 40 -3.65 -41.33 -19.01
CA SER A 40 -2.54 -41.00 -18.13
C SER A 40 -2.04 -39.56 -18.34
N SER A 41 -1.86 -39.15 -19.60
CA SER A 41 -1.47 -37.78 -19.94
C SER A 41 -2.51 -36.75 -19.48
N LYS A 42 -3.79 -36.97 -19.80
CA LYS A 42 -4.88 -36.08 -19.35
C LYS A 42 -4.95 -35.97 -17.82
N ARG A 43 -4.84 -37.08 -17.10
CA ARG A 43 -4.80 -37.08 -15.63
C ARG A 43 -3.63 -36.25 -15.09
N THR A 44 -2.45 -36.38 -15.70
CA THR A 44 -1.25 -35.62 -15.32
C THR A 44 -1.47 -34.12 -15.52
N THR A 45 -2.04 -33.71 -16.65
CA THR A 45 -2.40 -32.31 -16.88
C THR A 45 -3.36 -31.75 -15.83
N TYR A 46 -4.37 -32.52 -15.40
CA TYR A 46 -5.26 -32.09 -14.32
C TYR A 46 -4.56 -32.01 -12.96
N VAL A 47 -3.61 -32.91 -12.66
CA VAL A 47 -2.77 -32.81 -11.46
C VAL A 47 -1.96 -31.51 -11.48
N GLU A 48 -1.23 -31.25 -12.57
CA GLU A 48 -0.36 -30.07 -12.70
C GLU A 48 -1.18 -28.78 -12.62
N ASN A 49 -2.31 -28.71 -13.32
CA ASN A 49 -3.19 -27.54 -13.26
C ASN A 49 -3.78 -27.32 -11.86
N ALA A 50 -4.02 -28.38 -11.08
CA ALA A 50 -4.51 -28.26 -9.71
C ALA A 50 -3.42 -27.73 -8.77
N VAL A 51 -2.15 -28.14 -8.98
CA VAL A 51 -1.00 -27.56 -8.26
C VAL A 51 -0.82 -26.09 -8.64
N LEU A 52 -0.88 -25.74 -9.93
CA LEU A 52 -0.78 -24.34 -10.38
C LEU A 52 -1.90 -23.46 -9.80
N ALA A 53 -3.13 -23.98 -9.73
CA ALA A 53 -4.23 -23.28 -9.08
C ALA A 53 -3.99 -23.09 -7.57
N ALA A 54 -3.42 -24.10 -6.89
CA ALA A 54 -3.03 -23.99 -5.49
C ALA A 54 -1.90 -22.96 -5.29
N ASP A 55 -0.87 -22.94 -6.14
CA ASP A 55 0.23 -21.97 -6.07
C ASP A 55 -0.26 -20.53 -6.36
N ALA A 56 -1.20 -20.37 -7.29
CA ALA A 56 -1.91 -19.11 -7.50
C ALA A 56 -2.65 -18.67 -6.24
N GLY A 57 -3.32 -19.60 -5.56
CA GLY A 57 -3.97 -19.37 -4.27
C GLY A 57 -3.01 -18.95 -3.17
N ILE A 58 -1.84 -19.59 -3.05
CA ILE A 58 -0.76 -19.18 -2.13
C ILE A 58 -0.35 -17.74 -2.42
N THR A 59 -0.11 -17.40 -3.69
CA THR A 59 0.35 -16.06 -4.10
C THR A 59 -0.69 -14.99 -3.79
N ASP A 60 -1.96 -15.25 -4.13
CA ASP A 60 -3.06 -14.33 -3.85
C ASP A 60 -3.29 -14.14 -2.34
N THR A 61 -3.27 -15.24 -1.58
CA THR A 61 -3.39 -15.18 -0.11
C THR A 61 -2.20 -14.52 0.55
N LEU A 62 -0.98 -14.72 0.04
CA LEU A 62 0.18 -13.98 0.50
C LEU A 62 -0.08 -12.48 0.37
N ASN A 63 -0.41 -12.02 -0.84
CA ASN A 63 -0.71 -10.61 -1.12
C ASN A 63 -1.80 -10.04 -0.20
N ARG A 64 -2.80 -10.85 0.18
CA ARG A 64 -3.84 -10.46 1.14
C ARG A 64 -3.31 -10.30 2.55
N ILE A 65 -2.52 -11.24 3.05
CA ILE A 65 -1.93 -11.14 4.38
C ILE A 65 -1.02 -9.90 4.46
N LEU A 66 -0.29 -9.56 3.37
CA LEU A 66 0.55 -8.35 3.33
C LEU A 66 -0.23 -7.05 3.53
N MET A 67 -1.54 -7.06 3.25
CA MET A 67 -2.41 -5.87 3.38
C MET A 67 -3.27 -5.92 4.64
N GLN A 68 -3.52 -7.12 5.18
CA GLN A 68 -4.38 -7.36 6.32
C GLN A 68 -3.88 -8.58 7.10
N ASP A 69 -3.23 -8.34 8.23
CA ASP A 69 -2.66 -9.39 9.09
C ASP A 69 -3.72 -10.36 9.64
N SER A 70 -4.98 -9.91 9.73
CA SER A 70 -6.14 -10.71 10.16
C SER A 70 -6.78 -11.57 9.06
N PHE A 71 -6.23 -11.61 7.84
CA PHE A 71 -6.81 -12.41 6.74
C PHE A 71 -6.65 -13.92 6.99
N THR A 72 -7.77 -14.64 7.03
CA THR A 72 -7.82 -16.07 7.36
C THR A 72 -7.85 -16.99 6.13
N GLY A 73 -7.86 -16.44 4.91
CA GLY A 73 -7.95 -17.18 3.65
C GLY A 73 -9.31 -17.06 2.96
N TYR A 74 -9.44 -17.72 1.81
CA TYR A 74 -10.66 -17.78 1.02
C TYR A 74 -11.45 -19.07 1.32
N SER A 75 -12.55 -18.93 2.06
CA SER A 75 -13.48 -20.03 2.35
C SER A 75 -14.34 -20.42 1.14
N THR A 76 -14.57 -19.49 0.22
CA THR A 76 -15.26 -19.74 -1.05
C THR A 76 -14.25 -19.89 -2.19
N PRO A 77 -14.44 -20.84 -3.12
CA PRO A 77 -13.54 -21.04 -4.25
C PRO A 77 -13.41 -19.77 -5.10
N LYS A 78 -12.17 -19.35 -5.36
CA LYS A 78 -11.82 -18.29 -6.29
C LYS A 78 -11.41 -18.90 -7.62
N GLN A 79 -11.93 -18.35 -8.72
CA GLN A 79 -11.62 -18.82 -10.05
C GLN A 79 -10.23 -18.34 -10.48
N PHE A 80 -9.35 -19.28 -10.85
CA PHE A 80 -8.05 -18.99 -11.47
C PHE A 80 -8.22 -18.83 -13.00
N TYR A 81 -8.92 -19.76 -13.64
CA TYR A 81 -9.31 -19.64 -15.05
C TYR A 81 -10.59 -20.42 -15.34
N SER A 82 -11.27 -20.09 -16.43
CA SER A 82 -12.40 -20.86 -16.99
C SER A 82 -12.45 -20.66 -18.50
N THR A 83 -12.14 -21.72 -19.26
CA THR A 83 -12.06 -21.68 -20.73
C THR A 83 -12.63 -22.97 -21.33
N ALA A 84 -13.13 -22.91 -22.56
CA ALA A 84 -13.67 -24.09 -23.24
C ALA A 84 -12.61 -25.18 -23.45
N ASP A 85 -11.36 -24.80 -23.75
CA ASP A 85 -10.29 -25.73 -24.13
C ASP A 85 -9.57 -26.37 -22.93
N LYS A 86 -9.42 -25.63 -21.83
CA LYS A 86 -8.67 -26.07 -20.63
C LYS A 86 -9.57 -26.45 -19.45
N GLY A 87 -10.89 -26.29 -19.60
CA GLY A 87 -11.84 -26.44 -18.51
C GLY A 87 -11.77 -25.26 -17.52
N LYS A 88 -12.01 -25.55 -16.25
CA LYS A 88 -11.99 -24.55 -15.17
C LYS A 88 -11.01 -24.95 -14.07
N ALA A 89 -10.39 -23.96 -13.45
CA ALA A 89 -9.62 -24.16 -12.22
C ALA A 89 -9.98 -23.11 -11.17
N GLU A 90 -10.09 -23.56 -9.93
CA GLU A 90 -10.45 -22.75 -8.78
C GLU A 90 -9.50 -23.06 -7.61
N TYR A 91 -9.43 -22.19 -6.61
CA TYR A 91 -8.71 -22.45 -5.38
C TYR A 91 -9.44 -21.94 -4.15
N THR A 92 -9.22 -22.60 -3.01
CA THR A 92 -9.54 -22.09 -1.68
C THR A 92 -8.25 -21.96 -0.87
N THR A 93 -8.26 -21.14 0.17
CA THR A 93 -7.10 -20.99 1.05
C THR A 93 -7.51 -20.89 2.51
N THR A 94 -6.63 -21.32 3.40
CA THR A 94 -6.69 -21.04 4.82
C THR A 94 -5.34 -20.55 5.32
N VAL A 95 -5.36 -19.65 6.30
CA VAL A 95 -4.19 -19.05 6.92
C VAL A 95 -4.25 -19.31 8.42
N ALA A 96 -3.17 -19.83 8.97
CA ALA A 96 -2.98 -19.97 10.41
C ALA A 96 -1.67 -19.29 10.83
N TYR A 97 -1.76 -18.41 11.82
CA TYR A 97 -0.58 -17.78 12.42
C TYR A 97 -0.22 -18.50 13.73
N ASN A 98 1.07 -18.76 13.93
CA ASN A 98 1.58 -19.36 15.15
C ASN A 98 2.36 -18.32 15.97
N ASP A 99 1.77 -17.90 17.09
CA ASP A 99 2.36 -16.89 17.97
C ASP A 99 3.70 -17.29 18.58
N THR A 100 3.97 -18.58 18.76
CA THR A 100 5.21 -19.09 19.37
C THR A 100 6.36 -19.05 18.37
N THR A 101 6.11 -19.48 17.13
CA THR A 101 7.15 -19.53 16.09
C THR A 101 7.21 -18.27 15.24
N LYS A 102 6.21 -17.39 15.34
CA LYS A 102 6.04 -16.19 14.48
C LYS A 102 5.99 -16.54 12.99
N LEU A 103 5.43 -17.72 12.68
CA LEU A 103 5.28 -18.22 11.31
C LEU A 103 3.80 -18.28 10.91
N TYR A 104 3.55 -17.94 9.65
CA TYR A 104 2.26 -18.14 8.99
C TYR A 104 2.31 -19.46 8.22
N THR A 105 1.22 -20.22 8.28
CA THR A 105 1.00 -21.42 7.47
C THR A 105 -0.18 -21.16 6.56
N ILE A 106 0.07 -21.16 5.25
CA ILE A 106 -0.95 -21.01 4.22
C ILE A 106 -1.19 -22.38 3.63
N ARG A 107 -2.44 -22.84 3.66
CA ARG A 107 -2.88 -24.02 2.90
C ARG A 107 -3.72 -23.56 1.74
N SER A 108 -3.31 -23.88 0.51
CA SER A 108 -4.13 -23.67 -0.67
C SER A 108 -4.55 -25.00 -1.28
N THR A 109 -5.85 -25.14 -1.55
CA THR A 109 -6.38 -26.30 -2.26
C THR A 109 -6.85 -25.85 -3.64
N GLY A 110 -6.20 -26.36 -4.68
CA GLY A 110 -6.56 -26.14 -6.07
C GLY A 110 -7.47 -27.24 -6.59
N TYR A 111 -8.51 -26.85 -7.31
CA TYR A 111 -9.51 -27.70 -7.94
C TYR A 111 -9.43 -27.51 -9.45
N THR A 112 -9.44 -28.61 -10.21
CA THR A 112 -9.53 -28.56 -11.67
C THR A 112 -10.75 -29.32 -12.15
N TYR A 113 -11.38 -28.81 -13.20
CA TYR A 113 -12.63 -29.31 -13.75
C TYR A 113 -12.45 -29.56 -15.24
N THR A 114 -13.04 -30.65 -15.75
CA THR A 114 -12.95 -31.01 -17.17
C THR A 114 -13.60 -29.94 -18.04
N ARG A 115 -14.73 -29.40 -17.61
CA ARG A 115 -15.47 -28.34 -18.31
C ARG A 115 -15.80 -27.17 -17.37
N PRO A 116 -16.01 -25.96 -17.92
CA PRO A 116 -16.40 -24.77 -17.15
C PRO A 116 -17.63 -24.94 -16.25
N THR A 117 -18.60 -25.74 -16.70
CA THR A 117 -19.89 -25.94 -16.02
C THR A 117 -19.89 -27.09 -15.02
N ASP A 118 -18.79 -27.86 -14.91
CA ASP A 118 -18.76 -29.01 -14.01
C ASP A 118 -18.73 -28.53 -12.55
N ALA A 119 -19.53 -29.19 -11.70
CA ALA A 119 -19.59 -28.93 -10.25
C ALA A 119 -18.63 -29.83 -9.45
N VAL A 120 -18.19 -30.95 -10.04
CA VAL A 120 -17.29 -31.91 -9.39
C VAL A 120 -15.88 -31.76 -9.97
N PRO A 121 -14.84 -31.56 -9.15
CA PRO A 121 -13.47 -31.49 -9.62
C PRO A 121 -13.03 -32.82 -10.25
N ALA A 122 -12.38 -32.74 -11.41
CA ALA A 122 -11.62 -33.84 -11.99
C ALA A 122 -10.38 -34.17 -11.17
N ASN A 123 -9.80 -33.17 -10.49
CA ASN A 123 -8.69 -33.36 -9.58
C ASN A 123 -8.61 -32.25 -8.53
N THR A 124 -8.04 -32.58 -7.39
CA THR A 124 -7.84 -31.68 -6.25
C THR A 124 -6.43 -31.88 -5.71
N LYS A 125 -5.70 -30.79 -5.49
CA LYS A 125 -4.35 -30.81 -4.92
C LYS A 125 -4.21 -29.74 -3.85
N THR A 126 -3.51 -30.09 -2.77
CA THR A 126 -3.29 -29.15 -1.65
C THR A 126 -1.80 -28.90 -1.47
N VAL A 127 -1.44 -27.62 -1.50
CA VAL A 127 -0.10 -27.10 -1.21
C VAL A 127 -0.14 -26.40 0.14
N GLU A 128 0.87 -26.64 0.97
CA GLU A 128 1.09 -25.92 2.21
C GLU A 128 2.45 -25.23 2.18
N VAL A 129 2.43 -23.94 2.52
CA VAL A 129 3.61 -23.11 2.63
C VAL A 129 3.65 -22.52 4.03
N THR A 130 4.78 -22.73 4.71
CA THR A 130 5.05 -22.06 5.99
C THR A 130 6.18 -21.07 5.78
N GLY A 131 5.99 -19.86 6.29
CA GLY A 131 6.98 -18.80 6.18
C GLY A 131 6.80 -17.71 7.21
N SER A 132 7.80 -16.84 7.28
CA SER A 132 7.75 -15.64 8.12
C SER A 132 7.46 -14.42 7.25
N LEU A 133 6.62 -13.53 7.74
CA LEU A 133 6.48 -12.18 7.21
C LEU A 133 7.55 -11.28 7.83
N GLY A 134 8.54 -10.93 7.02
CA GLY A 134 9.49 -9.86 7.30
C GLY A 134 9.03 -8.55 6.68
N GLY A 135 9.68 -7.46 7.06
CA GLY A 135 9.52 -6.17 6.40
C GLY A 135 10.88 -5.56 6.11
N GLN A 136 11.17 -5.32 4.83
CA GLN A 136 12.35 -4.59 4.42
C GLN A 136 12.04 -3.09 4.45
N SER A 137 12.75 -2.34 5.27
CA SER A 137 12.62 -0.88 5.32
C SER A 137 12.96 -0.26 3.97
N VAL A 138 12.09 0.61 3.49
CA VAL A 138 12.30 1.41 2.29
C VAL A 138 12.22 2.88 2.63
N GLN A 139 13.02 3.66 1.90
CA GLN A 139 12.94 5.10 1.99
C GLN A 139 11.66 5.58 1.29
N ALA A 140 10.85 6.38 1.98
CA ALA A 140 9.66 6.97 1.37
C ALA A 140 9.54 8.44 1.74
N ARG A 141 9.14 9.26 0.77
CA ARG A 141 8.74 10.65 1.03
C ARG A 141 7.22 10.79 1.07
N VAL A 142 6.56 10.02 0.22
CA VAL A 142 5.11 9.87 0.20
C VAL A 142 4.79 8.38 0.31
N ALA A 143 3.99 8.03 1.30
CA ALA A 143 3.46 6.68 1.50
C ALA A 143 1.93 6.76 1.50
N ALA A 144 1.31 6.37 0.41
CA ALA A 144 -0.14 6.33 0.31
C ALA A 144 -0.64 4.89 0.43
N GLY A 145 -1.60 4.69 1.33
CA GLY A 145 -2.26 3.41 1.53
C GLY A 145 -3.23 3.06 0.39
N PRO A 146 -4.14 2.10 0.64
CA PRO A 146 -5.08 1.61 -0.37
C PRO A 146 -6.04 2.66 -0.94
N GLY A 147 -6.20 3.81 -0.28
CA GLY A 147 -6.97 4.95 -0.80
C GLY A 147 -6.26 5.72 -1.92
N GLY A 148 -4.95 5.53 -2.06
CA GLY A 148 -4.17 6.04 -3.18
C GLY A 148 -3.69 7.48 -3.03
N LEU A 149 -3.12 7.99 -4.12
CA LEU A 149 -2.56 9.32 -4.25
C LEU A 149 -3.36 10.12 -5.29
N THR A 150 -3.73 11.35 -4.97
CA THR A 150 -4.32 12.27 -5.95
C THR A 150 -3.58 13.59 -5.92
N VAL A 151 -3.14 14.06 -7.09
CA VAL A 151 -2.50 15.35 -7.29
C VAL A 151 -3.38 16.16 -8.24
N TYR A 152 -4.03 17.19 -7.70
CA TYR A 152 -4.89 18.11 -8.44
C TYR A 152 -4.10 19.26 -9.06
N THR A 153 -4.81 20.14 -9.78
CA THR A 153 -4.27 21.28 -10.52
C THR A 153 -3.28 22.08 -9.69
N ASN A 154 -2.09 22.34 -10.23
CA ASN A 154 -0.99 23.07 -9.58
C ASN A 154 -0.45 22.44 -8.29
N GLY A 155 -0.88 21.23 -7.92
CA GLY A 155 -0.22 20.45 -6.88
C GLY A 155 1.13 19.95 -7.37
N SER A 156 2.17 19.99 -6.54
CA SER A 156 3.49 19.46 -6.90
C SER A 156 4.03 18.49 -5.86
N ILE A 157 4.63 17.39 -6.31
CA ILE A 157 5.37 16.47 -5.45
C ILE A 157 6.81 16.42 -5.94
N GLY A 158 7.69 17.12 -5.23
CA GLY A 158 9.14 17.01 -5.41
C GLY A 158 9.75 16.01 -4.44
N GLY A 159 10.73 15.24 -4.90
CA GLY A 159 11.52 14.31 -4.08
C GLY A 159 11.43 12.85 -4.51
N LYS A 160 12.40 12.04 -4.09
CA LYS A 160 12.52 10.65 -4.50
C LYS A 160 11.64 9.72 -3.66
N ASN A 161 11.32 8.55 -4.20
CA ASN A 161 10.66 7.42 -3.53
C ASN A 161 9.23 7.71 -3.04
N ILE A 162 8.28 7.52 -3.94
CA ILE A 162 6.84 7.57 -3.71
C ILE A 162 6.30 6.15 -3.79
N TRP A 163 5.61 5.72 -2.74
CA TRP A 163 4.99 4.40 -2.65
C TRP A 163 3.49 4.55 -2.49
N VAL A 164 2.73 3.87 -3.34
CA VAL A 164 1.28 3.95 -3.37
C VAL A 164 0.68 2.56 -3.44
N ASN A 165 -0.10 2.18 -2.44
CA ASN A 165 -0.86 0.93 -2.49
C ASN A 165 -2.07 1.07 -3.42
N GLY A 166 -2.84 2.15 -3.33
CA GLY A 166 -4.03 2.39 -4.16
C GLY A 166 -3.74 2.90 -5.58
N LYS A 167 -4.69 3.67 -6.14
CA LYS A 167 -4.53 4.37 -7.43
C LYS A 167 -3.65 5.60 -7.32
N VAL A 168 -3.15 6.05 -8.46
CA VAL A 168 -2.63 7.42 -8.62
C VAL A 168 -3.52 8.18 -9.60
N ASN A 169 -3.97 9.37 -9.22
CA ASN A 169 -4.68 10.28 -10.12
C ASN A 169 -3.95 11.62 -10.20
N VAL A 170 -3.52 12.01 -11.39
CA VAL A 170 -2.83 13.27 -11.66
C VAL A 170 -3.72 14.13 -12.56
N ALA A 171 -4.47 15.04 -11.95
CA ALA A 171 -5.43 15.91 -12.62
C ALA A 171 -4.94 17.37 -12.55
N GLY A 172 -4.12 17.80 -13.51
CA GLY A 172 -3.54 19.15 -13.54
C GLY A 172 -2.31 19.36 -12.65
N GLY A 173 -1.90 18.33 -11.91
CA GLY A 173 -0.75 18.37 -10.99
C GLY A 173 0.53 17.80 -11.58
N LEU A 174 1.64 17.97 -10.87
CA LEU A 174 2.95 17.48 -11.32
C LEU A 174 3.65 16.63 -10.24
N ILE A 175 4.21 15.50 -10.64
CA ILE A 175 5.05 14.63 -9.80
C ILE A 175 6.45 14.60 -10.43
N GLY A 176 7.49 14.83 -9.63
CA GLY A 176 8.88 14.80 -10.14
C GLY A 176 9.40 16.13 -10.65
N VAL A 177 8.77 17.23 -10.24
CA VAL A 177 9.25 18.60 -10.48
C VAL A 177 9.35 19.33 -9.15
N THR A 178 10.39 20.14 -8.99
CA THR A 178 10.51 21.07 -7.87
C THR A 178 10.24 22.49 -8.37
N GLY A 179 9.08 23.04 -8.02
CA GLY A 179 8.74 24.42 -8.37
C GLY A 179 7.29 24.60 -8.79
N PHE A 180 6.85 25.86 -8.78
CA PHE A 180 5.49 26.28 -9.08
C PHE A 180 5.18 26.32 -10.59
N LEU A 181 6.20 26.21 -11.45
CA LEU A 181 6.07 26.28 -12.91
C LEU A 181 6.83 25.13 -13.57
N ILE A 182 6.38 24.72 -14.77
CA ILE A 182 6.93 23.65 -15.64
C ILE A 182 8.42 23.89 -16.02
N PHE A 183 8.99 25.02 -15.60
CA PHE A 183 10.40 25.41 -15.81
C PHE A 183 11.31 25.14 -14.59
N GLY A 184 10.81 24.51 -13.53
CA GLY A 184 11.63 24.06 -12.40
C GLY A 184 12.52 22.85 -12.76
N PRO A 185 13.64 22.62 -12.05
CA PRO A 185 14.45 21.43 -12.30
C PRO A 185 13.64 20.16 -12.04
N PHE A 186 13.75 19.18 -12.94
CA PHE A 186 13.16 17.87 -12.74
C PHE A 186 13.89 17.18 -11.58
N ALA A 187 13.12 16.78 -10.56
CA ALA A 187 13.62 15.94 -9.50
C ALA A 187 13.10 14.54 -9.79
N ASP A 188 13.92 13.72 -10.47
CA ASP A 188 13.50 12.37 -10.88
C ASP A 188 12.88 11.61 -9.71
N VAL A 189 11.61 11.25 -9.82
CA VAL A 189 10.91 10.43 -8.83
C VAL A 189 11.13 8.95 -9.12
N SER A 190 11.03 8.13 -8.07
CA SER A 190 10.75 6.71 -8.19
C SER A 190 9.35 6.49 -7.66
N LEU A 191 8.38 6.19 -8.52
CA LEU A 191 6.98 5.95 -8.15
C LEU A 191 6.67 4.46 -8.27
N ASN A 192 6.24 3.84 -7.17
CA ASN A 192 5.78 2.46 -7.14
C ASN A 192 4.29 2.39 -6.81
N VAL A 193 3.49 1.74 -7.67
CA VAL A 193 2.03 1.64 -7.55
C VAL A 193 1.60 0.18 -7.51
N ALA A 194 1.20 -0.30 -6.34
CA ALA A 194 0.84 -1.70 -6.14
C ALA A 194 -0.54 -2.08 -6.69
N ASN A 195 -1.43 -1.11 -6.91
CA ASN A 195 -2.79 -1.30 -7.41
C ASN A 195 -3.64 -2.24 -6.52
N ALA A 196 -3.67 -1.91 -5.24
CA ALA A 196 -4.21 -2.65 -4.11
C ALA A 196 -5.24 -1.83 -3.30
N GLY A 197 -6.09 -1.08 -4.01
CA GLY A 197 -7.13 -0.22 -3.43
C GLY A 197 -8.55 -0.63 -3.79
N CYS A 198 -8.74 -1.84 -4.33
CA CYS A 198 -10.04 -2.35 -4.75
C CYS A 198 -10.80 -2.98 -3.60
N GLY A 199 -12.01 -3.46 -3.91
CA GLY A 199 -12.89 -4.10 -2.96
C GLY A 199 -14.06 -3.22 -2.53
N ASP A 200 -14.98 -3.82 -1.79
CA ASP A 200 -16.07 -3.16 -1.09
C ASP A 200 -15.78 -3.13 0.42
N ALA A 201 -16.71 -2.61 1.21
CA ALA A 201 -16.57 -2.54 2.66
C ALA A 201 -16.27 -3.89 3.35
N THR A 202 -16.50 -5.03 2.70
CA THR A 202 -16.28 -6.36 3.30
C THR A 202 -14.89 -6.93 3.02
N ASN A 203 -14.22 -6.51 1.95
CA ASN A 203 -12.98 -7.12 1.47
C ASN A 203 -11.89 -6.11 1.11
N TYR A 204 -12.08 -4.85 1.49
CA TYR A 204 -11.10 -3.79 1.35
C TYR A 204 -10.02 -3.87 2.46
N PRO A 205 -8.74 -3.63 2.13
CA PRO A 205 -8.21 -3.43 0.78
C PRO A 205 -8.05 -4.74 0.00
N ALA A 206 -8.23 -4.67 -1.32
CA ALA A 206 -8.03 -5.78 -2.24
C ALA A 206 -7.10 -5.42 -3.40
N PRO A 207 -6.30 -6.39 -3.91
CA PRO A 207 -5.66 -6.24 -5.20
C PRO A 207 -6.71 -6.08 -6.30
N CYS A 208 -6.42 -5.22 -7.26
CA CYS A 208 -7.27 -4.99 -8.41
C CYS A 208 -6.97 -6.03 -9.51
N THR A 209 -7.96 -6.87 -9.84
CA THR A 209 -7.82 -7.98 -10.82
C THR A 209 -7.88 -7.54 -12.29
N GLY A 210 -7.72 -6.24 -12.56
CA GLY A 210 -7.74 -5.63 -13.88
C GLY A 210 -7.60 -4.11 -13.78
N PRO A 211 -7.85 -3.37 -14.88
CA PRO A 211 -8.15 -1.94 -14.77
C PRO A 211 -9.26 -1.80 -13.71
N PHE A 212 -9.16 -0.81 -12.84
CA PHE A 212 -10.12 -0.66 -11.73
C PHE A 212 -11.57 -0.70 -12.27
N PRO A 213 -12.54 -1.27 -11.53
CA PRO A 213 -13.94 -1.28 -11.96
C PRO A 213 -14.37 0.16 -12.28
N GLY A 214 -14.60 0.44 -13.57
CA GLY A 214 -14.78 1.79 -14.10
C GLY A 214 -13.79 2.27 -15.18
N SER A 215 -13.00 1.38 -15.81
CA SER A 215 -12.24 1.61 -17.06
C SER A 215 -10.95 2.44 -16.98
N GLY A 216 -10.13 2.25 -15.93
CA GLY A 216 -8.87 2.99 -15.79
C GLY A 216 -7.65 2.13 -15.50
N GLU A 217 -6.57 2.45 -16.19
CA GLU A 217 -5.19 2.21 -15.76
C GLU A 217 -4.99 2.63 -14.28
N PRO A 218 -4.11 1.96 -13.51
CA PRO A 218 -3.82 2.30 -12.11
C PRO A 218 -3.39 3.76 -11.90
N ILE A 219 -2.72 4.31 -12.90
CA ILE A 219 -2.35 5.72 -12.99
C ILE A 219 -3.27 6.40 -13.99
N GLN A 220 -4.06 7.34 -13.49
CA GLN A 220 -4.93 8.19 -14.30
C GLN A 220 -4.31 9.58 -14.46
N TYR A 221 -4.40 10.11 -15.68
CA TYR A 221 -3.84 11.39 -16.05
C TYR A 221 -4.90 12.28 -16.69
N SER A 222 -4.97 13.54 -16.27
CA SER A 222 -5.81 14.58 -16.87
C SER A 222 -5.13 15.95 -16.72
N GLY A 223 -4.21 16.29 -17.64
CA GLY A 223 -3.63 17.64 -17.75
C GLY A 223 -2.43 17.96 -16.83
N GLY A 224 -1.71 16.95 -16.34
CA GLY A 224 -0.56 17.11 -15.43
C GLY A 224 0.76 16.52 -15.93
N GLY A 225 1.46 15.75 -15.09
CA GLY A 225 2.58 14.90 -15.54
C GLY A 225 3.36 14.24 -14.40
N ILE A 226 3.94 13.08 -14.67
CA ILE A 226 4.86 12.36 -13.78
C ILE A 226 6.22 12.29 -14.46
N TYR A 227 7.28 12.73 -13.80
CA TYR A 227 8.63 12.82 -14.34
C TYR A 227 9.62 11.99 -13.51
N GLY A 228 10.03 10.84 -14.04
CA GLY A 228 10.99 9.95 -13.39
C GLY A 228 10.79 8.50 -13.80
N THR A 229 11.13 7.58 -12.90
CA THR A 229 10.93 6.14 -13.08
C THR A 229 9.64 5.70 -12.39
N VAL A 230 8.76 5.03 -13.14
CA VAL A 230 7.46 4.57 -12.65
C VAL A 230 7.35 3.06 -12.82
N CYS A 231 7.06 2.37 -11.72
CA CYS A 231 6.64 0.99 -11.72
C CYS A 231 5.21 0.86 -11.19
N ALA A 232 4.30 0.32 -12.00
CA ALA A 232 2.88 0.23 -11.64
C ALA A 232 2.26 -1.09 -12.13
N ASN A 233 1.69 -1.85 -11.20
CA ASN A 233 1.03 -3.12 -11.52
C ASN A 233 -0.20 -2.87 -12.41
N ASN A 234 -0.27 -3.57 -13.54
CA ASN A 234 -1.34 -3.43 -14.54
C ASN A 234 -1.40 -2.07 -15.26
N GLN A 235 -0.30 -1.31 -15.27
CA GLN A 235 -0.16 -0.14 -16.14
C GLN A 235 0.42 -0.57 -17.49
N THR A 236 -0.32 -0.31 -18.57
CA THR A 236 0.05 -0.59 -19.96
C THR A 236 0.37 0.67 -20.76
N THR A 237 -0.11 1.84 -20.32
CA THR A 237 0.09 3.11 -21.06
C THR A 237 1.07 4.04 -20.35
N SER A 238 1.94 4.71 -21.10
CA SER A 238 2.85 5.74 -20.60
C SER A 238 2.26 7.16 -20.68
N ALA A 239 0.94 7.30 -20.90
CA ALA A 239 0.31 8.60 -21.06
C ALA A 239 0.48 9.46 -19.79
N GLY A 240 1.07 10.65 -19.94
CA GLY A 240 1.37 11.52 -18.80
C GLY A 240 2.53 11.07 -17.92
N ILE A 241 3.27 10.02 -18.31
CA ILE A 241 4.45 9.51 -17.63
C ILE A 241 5.68 9.74 -18.51
N PHE A 242 6.63 10.50 -18.00
CA PHE A 242 7.83 10.94 -18.69
C PHE A 242 9.07 10.50 -17.92
N PRO A 243 10.20 10.21 -18.62
CA PRO A 243 11.43 9.78 -17.96
C PRO A 243 12.07 10.82 -17.03
N GLY A 244 11.78 12.10 -17.18
CA GLY A 244 12.49 13.14 -16.43
C GLY A 244 13.94 13.28 -16.92
N GLN A 245 14.86 13.64 -16.03
CA GLN A 245 16.27 13.88 -16.33
C GLN A 245 17.11 12.59 -16.27
N SER A 246 16.83 11.70 -15.32
CA SER A 246 17.56 10.44 -15.11
C SER A 246 16.65 9.22 -14.95
N GLY A 247 15.33 9.38 -15.03
CA GLY A 247 14.39 8.27 -14.94
C GLY A 247 14.14 7.56 -16.27
N GLN A 248 13.40 6.45 -16.21
CA GLN A 248 13.11 5.60 -17.37
C GLN A 248 11.69 5.78 -17.93
N GLY A 249 10.87 6.60 -17.28
CA GLY A 249 9.44 6.68 -17.56
C GLY A 249 8.74 5.46 -16.98
N LEU A 250 7.72 4.96 -17.69
CA LEU A 250 7.06 3.71 -17.30
C LEU A 250 7.96 2.51 -17.59
N ILE A 251 8.28 1.73 -16.57
CA ILE A 251 8.90 0.41 -16.72
C ILE A 251 7.79 -0.61 -17.02
N GLY A 252 7.65 -1.00 -18.28
CA GLY A 252 6.68 -2.02 -18.68
C GLY A 252 6.95 -3.38 -18.03
N GLY A 253 5.89 -4.06 -17.56
CA GLY A 253 5.97 -5.41 -17.00
C GLY A 253 6.67 -5.53 -15.65
N CYS A 254 6.96 -4.41 -14.97
CA CYS A 254 7.48 -4.45 -13.62
C CYS A 254 6.40 -4.88 -12.61
N SER A 255 6.84 -5.30 -11.41
CA SER A 255 5.94 -5.59 -10.29
C SER A 255 6.27 -4.70 -9.10
N ALA A 256 5.33 -3.86 -8.71
CA ALA A 256 5.42 -3.02 -7.52
C ALA A 256 4.73 -3.74 -6.34
N PRO A 257 5.47 -4.13 -5.28
CA PRO A 257 4.86 -4.75 -4.12
C PRO A 257 4.04 -3.73 -3.31
N PRO A 258 2.97 -4.15 -2.63
CA PRO A 258 2.31 -3.33 -1.61
C PRO A 258 3.30 -2.95 -0.51
N ILE A 259 3.15 -1.76 0.07
CA ILE A 259 3.86 -1.34 1.27
C ILE A 259 3.02 -1.58 2.53
N ILE A 260 3.71 -1.86 3.63
CA ILE A 260 3.17 -1.76 4.97
C ILE A 260 3.33 -0.29 5.40
N MET A 261 2.20 0.35 5.72
CA MET A 261 2.18 1.72 6.20
C MET A 261 2.98 1.87 7.51
N PRO A 262 3.56 3.05 7.81
CA PRO A 262 4.35 3.27 9.01
C PRO A 262 3.60 2.83 10.28
N GLN A 263 4.07 1.76 10.93
CA GLN A 263 3.48 1.31 12.20
C GLN A 263 3.92 2.22 13.34
N PHE A 264 3.01 2.45 14.29
CA PHE A 264 3.26 3.30 15.45
C PHE A 264 2.83 2.59 16.73
N ASP A 265 3.74 2.51 17.72
CA ASP A 265 3.41 2.02 19.06
C ASP A 265 2.62 3.08 19.82
N ARG A 266 1.34 3.17 19.49
CA ARG A 266 0.41 4.14 20.07
C ARG A 266 0.26 3.92 21.57
N LYS A 267 0.15 2.66 22.01
CA LYS A 267 0.00 2.31 23.41
C LYS A 267 1.25 2.66 24.20
N GLY A 268 2.43 2.31 23.71
CA GLY A 268 3.70 2.69 24.34
C GLY A 268 3.87 4.21 24.43
N LEU A 269 3.47 4.97 23.38
CA LEU A 269 3.45 6.42 23.45
C LEU A 269 2.49 6.91 24.55
N TYR A 270 1.25 6.41 24.59
CA TYR A 270 0.27 6.81 25.60
C TYR A 270 0.76 6.52 27.02
N ASP A 271 1.30 5.33 27.26
CA ASP A 271 1.81 4.90 28.56
C ASP A 271 3.06 5.71 28.99
N SER A 272 3.81 6.27 28.04
CA SER A 272 4.95 7.17 28.32
C SER A 272 4.55 8.57 28.79
N MET A 273 3.27 8.95 28.67
CA MET A 273 2.78 10.27 29.08
C MET A 273 2.67 10.35 30.61
N THR A 274 3.51 11.15 31.24
CA THR A 274 3.58 11.30 32.70
C THR A 274 2.76 12.46 33.24
N THR A 275 2.34 13.39 32.38
CA THR A 275 1.66 14.62 32.78
C THR A 275 0.35 14.77 32.03
N SER A 276 -0.73 15.14 32.72
CA SER A 276 -2.03 15.44 32.10
C SER A 276 -2.39 16.91 32.25
N ARG A 277 -2.89 17.52 31.17
CA ARG A 277 -3.33 18.91 31.12
C ARG A 277 -4.63 19.05 30.33
N PRO A 278 -5.46 20.05 30.61
CA PRO A 278 -6.55 20.40 29.69
C PRO A 278 -5.96 20.93 28.37
N GLY A 279 -6.71 20.77 27.29
CA GLY A 279 -6.47 21.49 26.04
C GLY A 279 -6.50 23.01 26.25
N PHE A 280 -5.94 23.76 25.32
CA PHE A 280 -5.79 25.21 25.46
C PHE A 280 -6.07 25.95 24.16
N TYR A 281 -6.37 27.24 24.31
CA TYR A 281 -6.56 28.18 23.22
C TYR A 281 -5.48 29.27 23.35
N CYS A 282 -4.58 29.37 22.37
CA CYS A 282 -3.62 30.46 22.26
C CYS A 282 -4.18 31.50 21.29
N ASP A 283 -4.52 32.69 21.80
CA ASP A 283 -5.14 33.80 21.05
C ASP A 283 -4.20 34.98 20.81
N GLY A 284 -2.99 34.94 21.40
CA GLY A 284 -1.97 35.96 21.26
C GLY A 284 -2.30 37.28 21.98
N TYR A 285 -3.37 37.31 22.79
CA TYR A 285 -3.76 38.51 23.54
C TYR A 285 -3.06 38.55 24.90
N TRP A 286 -2.09 39.47 25.01
CA TRP A 286 -1.22 39.72 26.17
C TRP A 286 -1.93 40.08 27.50
N TRP A 287 -3.25 40.24 27.48
CA TRP A 287 -4.06 40.83 28.55
C TRP A 287 -5.10 39.87 29.14
N SER A 288 -5.31 38.69 28.54
CA SER A 288 -6.30 37.70 28.98
C SER A 288 -5.73 36.30 29.28
N ASN A 289 -4.48 36.00 28.93
CA ASN A 289 -3.88 34.67 29.17
C ASN A 289 -2.43 34.75 29.67
N PRO A 290 -2.08 34.09 30.79
CA PRO A 290 -0.68 33.90 31.16
C PRO A 290 -0.04 32.88 30.22
N LEU A 291 0.83 33.38 29.33
CA LEU A 291 1.92 32.68 28.61
C LEU A 291 1.55 31.73 27.45
N PRO A 292 2.44 31.62 26.43
CA PRO A 292 2.32 30.58 25.42
C PRO A 292 2.44 29.19 26.05
N THR A 293 1.36 28.41 26.04
CA THR A 293 1.39 27.02 26.50
C THR A 293 2.16 26.17 25.49
N HIS A 294 3.42 25.89 25.77
CA HIS A 294 4.23 25.00 24.94
C HIS A 294 3.70 23.57 24.94
N LEU A 295 3.96 22.85 23.85
CA LEU A 295 3.74 21.41 23.74
C LEU A 295 4.88 20.69 24.48
N ASN A 296 4.74 20.60 25.81
CA ASN A 296 5.73 19.97 26.68
C ASN A 296 5.75 18.45 26.45
N GLY A 297 6.96 17.86 26.42
CA GLY A 297 7.12 16.42 26.29
C GLY A 297 6.42 15.63 27.39
N ASN A 298 6.09 14.38 27.08
CA ASN A 298 5.45 13.41 27.98
C ASN A 298 4.11 13.92 28.56
N THR A 299 3.41 14.77 27.81
CA THR A 299 2.16 15.38 28.23
C THR A 299 0.99 14.87 27.40
N ILE A 300 -0.08 14.46 28.09
CA ILE A 300 -1.40 14.24 27.51
C ILE A 300 -2.26 15.49 27.68
N PHE A 301 -2.83 16.00 26.59
CA PHE A 301 -3.79 17.09 26.58
C PHE A 301 -5.20 16.53 26.39
N THR A 302 -6.10 16.83 27.33
CA THR A 302 -7.52 16.42 27.26
C THR A 302 -8.36 17.58 26.75
N GLY A 303 -8.92 17.44 25.55
CA GLY A 303 -9.62 18.50 24.83
C GLY A 303 -8.84 19.05 23.65
N ASN A 304 -9.42 20.01 22.94
CA ASN A 304 -8.82 20.60 21.74
C ASN A 304 -7.64 21.51 22.10
N ILE A 305 -6.62 21.51 21.25
CA ILE A 305 -5.59 22.54 21.23
C ILE A 305 -5.84 23.42 20.02
N THR A 306 -6.00 24.72 20.25
CA THR A 306 -6.15 25.70 19.19
C THR A 306 -5.10 26.77 19.35
N ILE A 307 -4.28 26.94 18.33
CA ILE A 307 -3.26 27.97 18.24
C ILE A 307 -3.75 28.92 17.15
N ALA A 308 -4.33 30.03 17.57
CA ALA A 308 -5.00 30.97 16.69
C ALA A 308 -4.75 32.42 17.11
N PRO A 309 -3.53 32.94 16.91
CA PRO A 309 -3.24 34.34 17.20
C PRO A 309 -4.16 35.27 16.42
N ALA A 310 -4.72 36.26 17.11
CA ALA A 310 -5.45 37.35 16.48
C ALA A 310 -4.51 38.26 15.66
N PHE A 311 -5.08 39.15 14.85
CA PHE A 311 -4.38 40.02 13.87
C PHE A 311 -3.15 40.79 14.40
N LEU A 312 -3.04 41.01 15.73
CA LEU A 312 -1.92 41.70 16.38
C LEU A 312 -1.25 40.89 17.50
N GLY A 313 -1.66 39.62 17.68
CA GLY A 313 -1.11 38.73 18.70
C GLY A 313 -0.06 37.78 18.13
N ASN A 314 0.92 37.39 18.94
CA ASN A 314 1.86 36.34 18.58
C ASN A 314 1.59 35.10 19.46
N CYS A 315 1.58 33.92 18.84
CA CYS A 315 1.47 32.63 19.52
C CYS A 315 2.65 31.76 19.12
N ASP A 316 3.77 31.93 19.82
CA ASP A 316 4.98 31.14 19.59
C ASP A 316 4.95 29.88 20.45
N ILE A 317 4.85 28.73 19.81
CA ILE A 317 4.70 27.44 20.50
C ILE A 317 5.93 26.57 20.26
N ALA A 318 6.69 26.30 21.32
CA ALA A 318 7.76 25.33 21.29
C ALA A 318 7.21 23.90 21.41
N ILE A 319 7.71 22.98 20.58
CA ILE A 319 7.50 21.54 20.71
C ILE A 319 8.69 20.97 21.47
N ARG A 320 8.48 20.60 22.73
CA ARG A 320 9.54 20.20 23.67
C ARG A 320 9.56 18.69 23.94
N GLY A 321 9.00 17.89 23.04
CA GLY A 321 9.02 16.43 23.12
C GLY A 321 7.75 15.80 22.59
N ASN A 322 7.56 14.53 22.94
CA ASN A 322 6.39 13.75 22.52
C ASN A 322 5.12 14.21 23.23
N VAL A 323 4.02 14.34 22.49
CA VAL A 323 2.74 14.83 23.01
C VAL A 323 1.59 13.97 22.50
N TYR A 324 0.61 13.75 23.37
CA TYR A 324 -0.63 13.05 23.05
C TYR A 324 -1.82 14.00 23.24
N ILE A 325 -2.67 14.17 22.23
CA ILE A 325 -3.83 15.08 22.27
C ILE A 325 -5.13 14.27 22.11
N ARG A 326 -5.92 14.21 23.19
CA ARG A 326 -7.27 13.64 23.21
C ARG A 326 -8.30 14.68 22.78
N GLY A 327 -8.20 15.08 21.52
CA GLY A 327 -8.99 16.15 20.92
C GLY A 327 -8.50 16.47 19.52
N ASN A 328 -8.80 17.66 19.04
CA ASN A 328 -8.30 18.17 17.76
C ASN A 328 -7.13 19.14 17.96
N LEU A 329 -6.31 19.28 16.93
CA LEU A 329 -5.25 20.29 16.86
C LEU A 329 -5.55 21.27 15.71
N PHE A 330 -5.76 22.54 16.07
CA PHE A 330 -5.99 23.62 15.11
C PHE A 330 -4.83 24.61 15.18
N MET A 331 -4.18 24.86 14.04
CA MET A 331 -3.05 25.79 13.89
C MET A 331 -3.43 26.86 12.88
N ASN A 332 -4.21 27.84 13.31
CA ASN A 332 -4.92 28.80 12.47
C ASN A 332 -4.69 30.23 12.93
N GLY A 333 -3.71 30.96 12.41
CA GLY A 333 -3.61 32.38 12.73
C GLY A 333 -2.56 33.11 11.92
N TYR A 334 -2.49 34.43 12.12
CA TYR A 334 -1.49 35.27 11.46
C TYR A 334 -0.10 34.97 12.01
N ALA A 335 0.87 34.69 11.12
CA ALA A 335 2.29 34.56 11.45
C ALA A 335 2.60 33.57 12.58
N LEU A 336 1.81 32.50 12.71
CA LEU A 336 2.03 31.47 13.74
C LEU A 336 3.37 30.76 13.51
N GLN A 337 4.23 30.75 14.52
CA GLN A 337 5.50 30.00 14.49
C GLN A 337 5.52 28.92 15.55
N MET A 338 5.58 27.66 15.10
CA MET A 338 5.95 26.54 15.95
C MET A 338 7.42 26.22 15.75
N VAL A 339 8.15 26.04 16.84
CA VAL A 339 9.58 25.74 16.79
C VAL A 339 9.87 24.45 17.54
N THR A 340 10.56 23.52 16.91
CA THR A 340 11.06 22.34 17.62
C THR A 340 12.17 22.74 18.58
N ALA A 341 12.11 22.27 19.83
CA ALA A 341 13.14 22.56 20.81
C ALA A 341 14.48 21.90 20.43
N ASN A 342 15.58 22.50 20.88
CA ASN A 342 16.92 21.92 20.70
C ASN A 342 17.19 20.76 21.67
N THR A 343 16.44 20.64 22.76
CA THR A 343 16.66 19.63 23.79
C THR A 343 15.36 18.93 24.17
N TRP A 344 15.49 17.66 24.55
CA TRP A 344 14.45 16.88 25.23
C TRP A 344 14.19 17.42 26.65
N PRO A 345 13.09 17.01 27.32
CA PRO A 345 12.80 17.41 28.70
C PRO A 345 13.89 17.04 29.71
N ASP A 346 14.69 16.02 29.42
CA ASP A 346 15.83 15.58 30.25
C ASP A 346 17.12 16.39 30.00
N GLY A 347 17.08 17.38 29.10
CA GLY A 347 18.22 18.22 28.74
C GLY A 347 19.13 17.67 27.64
N SER A 348 18.87 16.45 27.15
CA SER A 348 19.65 15.86 26.05
C SER A 348 19.33 16.51 24.70
N PRO A 349 20.26 16.50 23.71
CA PRO A 349 20.00 17.05 22.38
C PRO A 349 18.85 16.36 21.65
N MET A 350 17.94 17.14 21.06
CA MET A 350 16.81 16.61 20.28
C MET A 350 17.23 16.32 18.82
N THR A 351 17.93 15.19 18.62
CA THR A 351 18.38 14.73 17.30
C THR A 351 17.40 13.77 16.62
N THR A 352 16.29 13.42 17.28
CA THR A 352 15.22 12.57 16.75
C THR A 352 13.90 13.33 16.72
N PRO A 353 13.07 13.16 15.66
CA PRO A 353 11.78 13.84 15.55
C PRO A 353 10.85 13.58 16.75
N PRO A 354 10.34 14.63 17.42
CA PRO A 354 9.28 14.45 18.41
C PRO A 354 7.94 14.12 17.74
N ILE A 355 7.11 13.37 18.44
CA ILE A 355 5.82 12.89 17.93
C ILE A 355 4.68 13.68 18.58
N VAL A 356 3.83 14.27 17.75
CA VAL A 356 2.58 14.89 18.17
C VAL A 356 1.42 14.04 17.64
N LEU A 357 0.87 13.19 18.51
CA LEU A 357 -0.25 12.33 18.18
C LEU A 357 -1.57 12.98 18.60
N VAL A 358 -2.55 12.96 17.70
CA VAL A 358 -3.86 13.58 17.86
C VAL A 358 -4.94 12.53 17.59
N GLU A 359 -5.84 12.30 18.56
CA GLU A 359 -6.98 11.38 18.37
C GLU A 359 -7.99 11.91 17.34
N GLY A 360 -8.13 13.23 17.27
CA GLY A 360 -8.99 13.94 16.34
C GLY A 360 -8.27 14.43 15.08
N THR A 361 -8.82 15.50 14.52
CA THR A 361 -8.30 16.13 13.30
C THR A 361 -7.12 17.06 13.59
N ILE A 362 -6.24 17.19 12.59
CA ILE A 362 -5.18 18.20 12.55
C ILE A 362 -5.50 19.16 11.40
N THR A 363 -5.60 20.44 11.71
CA THR A 363 -5.88 21.48 10.75
C THR A 363 -4.81 22.56 10.84
N MET A 364 -4.27 22.96 9.69
CA MET A 364 -3.25 23.99 9.60
C MET A 364 -3.64 25.04 8.56
N ALA A 365 -3.48 26.32 8.95
CA ALA A 365 -3.51 27.50 8.09
C ALA A 365 -4.81 27.69 7.27
N GLN A 366 -5.97 27.40 7.87
CA GLN A 366 -7.28 27.59 7.22
C GLN A 366 -7.54 28.99 6.67
N THR A 367 -6.94 30.02 7.27
CA THR A 367 -7.22 31.41 6.91
C THR A 367 -5.96 32.19 6.52
N TRP A 368 -4.79 31.86 7.10
CA TRP A 368 -3.55 32.64 6.99
C TRP A 368 -2.31 31.75 7.12
N SER A 369 -1.11 32.34 7.02
CA SER A 369 0.17 31.60 7.05
C SER A 369 0.51 31.04 8.44
N SER A 370 0.85 29.76 8.50
CA SER A 370 1.35 29.06 9.71
C SER A 370 2.65 28.36 9.37
N TYR A 371 3.66 28.45 10.23
CA TYR A 371 4.98 27.86 9.99
C TYR A 371 5.43 26.92 11.12
N ILE A 372 6.08 25.83 10.74
CA ILE A 372 6.70 24.87 11.64
C ILE A 372 8.18 24.80 11.28
N HIS A 373 9.02 25.24 12.21
CA HIS A 373 10.46 25.33 12.04
C HIS A 373 11.16 24.16 12.74
N ALA A 374 12.12 23.58 12.02
CA ALA A 374 13.07 22.64 12.58
C ALA A 374 13.92 23.30 13.67
N ASN A 375 14.47 22.48 14.56
CA ASN A 375 15.45 22.92 15.53
C ASN A 375 16.83 23.14 14.87
N ALA A 376 17.84 23.52 15.66
CA ALA A 376 19.19 23.77 15.16
C ALA A 376 19.87 22.52 14.56
N TYR A 377 19.36 21.32 14.83
CA TYR A 377 19.84 20.05 14.28
C TYR A 377 19.11 19.63 13.00
N GLY A 378 18.19 20.47 12.48
CA GLY A 378 17.36 20.14 11.32
C GLY A 378 16.25 19.14 11.64
N VAL A 379 15.91 18.96 12.92
CA VAL A 379 14.84 18.05 13.35
C VAL A 379 13.52 18.80 13.45
N SER A 380 12.50 18.22 12.82
CA SER A 380 11.12 18.69 12.81
C SER A 380 10.18 17.60 13.32
N PRO A 381 8.97 17.95 13.79
CA PRO A 381 8.04 16.99 14.39
C PRO A 381 7.37 16.06 13.37
N ILE A 382 6.90 14.92 13.87
CA ILE A 382 5.96 14.04 13.18
C ILE A 382 4.57 14.26 13.77
N PHE A 383 3.62 14.67 12.94
CA PHE A 383 2.22 14.80 13.31
C PHE A 383 1.46 13.56 12.87
N ILE A 384 0.75 12.93 13.80
CA ILE A 384 -0.05 11.73 13.54
C ILE A 384 -1.50 12.01 13.94
N SER A 385 -2.43 11.78 13.03
CA SER A 385 -3.87 11.78 13.34
C SER A 385 -4.41 10.36 13.33
N MET A 386 -5.05 9.96 14.43
CA MET A 386 -5.71 8.65 14.58
C MET A 386 -7.20 8.69 14.22
N ASN A 387 -7.72 9.84 13.81
CA ASN A 387 -9.15 9.99 13.53
C ASN A 387 -9.58 9.08 12.37
N SER A 388 -10.72 8.44 12.54
CA SER A 388 -11.36 7.55 11.57
C SER A 388 -12.88 7.62 11.74
N ASN A 389 -13.63 6.85 10.95
CA ASN A 389 -15.06 6.68 11.18
C ASN A 389 -15.39 5.75 12.37
N ASN A 390 -14.42 5.00 12.89
CA ASN A 390 -14.59 4.21 14.12
C ASN A 390 -14.16 5.04 15.34
N VAL A 391 -15.13 5.70 15.98
CA VAL A 391 -14.88 6.58 17.13
C VAL A 391 -14.25 5.83 18.32
N ALA A 392 -14.61 4.55 18.53
CA ALA A 392 -14.05 3.76 19.61
C ALA A 392 -12.54 3.56 19.43
N CYS A 393 -12.11 3.16 18.22
CA CYS A 393 -10.70 3.03 17.87
C CYS A 393 -9.95 4.36 17.97
N ASN A 394 -10.58 5.48 17.60
CA ASN A 394 -9.95 6.80 17.69
C ASN A 394 -9.56 7.15 19.14
N SER A 395 -10.32 6.70 20.13
CA SER A 395 -10.10 6.99 21.56
C SER A 395 -9.37 5.88 22.34
N ASP A 396 -9.19 4.70 21.75
CA ASP A 396 -8.52 3.56 22.37
C ASP A 396 -7.01 3.55 22.01
N PRO A 397 -6.09 3.79 22.97
CA PRO A 397 -4.65 3.78 22.73
C PRO A 397 -4.10 2.44 22.22
N SER A 398 -4.83 1.34 22.44
CA SER A 398 -4.44 0.00 21.97
C SER A 398 -4.89 -0.32 20.55
N CYS A 399 -5.77 0.50 19.97
CA CYS A 399 -6.24 0.27 18.62
C CYS A 399 -5.17 0.64 17.58
N THR A 400 -4.66 -0.38 16.87
CA THR A 400 -3.65 -0.26 15.81
C THR A 400 -4.19 -0.58 14.41
N GLU A 401 -5.41 -1.15 14.31
CA GLU A 401 -6.02 -1.59 13.06
C GLU A 401 -7.53 -1.32 13.04
N LEU A 402 -8.10 -1.21 11.85
CA LEU A 402 -9.54 -1.10 11.62
C LEU A 402 -10.07 -2.32 10.89
N SER A 403 -11.36 -2.60 11.09
CA SER A 403 -12.09 -3.55 10.23
C SER A 403 -12.07 -3.09 8.77
N SER A 404 -12.21 -4.01 7.82
CA SER A 404 -12.29 -3.68 6.38
C SER A 404 -13.34 -2.62 6.08
N SER A 405 -14.49 -2.65 6.76
CA SER A 405 -15.58 -1.70 6.56
C SER A 405 -15.25 -0.32 7.11
N ASP A 406 -14.67 -0.25 8.30
CA ASP A 406 -14.29 1.03 8.91
C ASP A 406 -13.15 1.68 8.15
N LEU A 407 -12.18 0.88 7.70
CA LEU A 407 -11.09 1.34 6.86
C LEU A 407 -11.60 1.83 5.51
N TYR A 408 -12.46 1.06 4.83
CA TYR A 408 -13.09 1.47 3.57
C TYR A 408 -13.83 2.81 3.70
N ASN A 409 -14.63 2.97 4.75
CA ASN A 409 -15.40 4.20 4.98
C ASN A 409 -14.48 5.38 5.34
N SER A 410 -13.36 5.14 6.02
CA SER A 410 -12.44 6.19 6.47
C SER A 410 -11.56 6.76 5.35
N VAL A 411 -11.52 6.10 4.17
CA VAL A 411 -10.65 6.47 3.04
C VAL A 411 -10.83 7.91 2.54
N ASN A 412 -12.03 8.48 2.65
CA ASN A 412 -12.33 9.84 2.19
C ASN A 412 -12.48 10.84 3.34
N ARG A 413 -12.24 10.40 4.59
CA ARG A 413 -12.30 11.28 5.76
C ARG A 413 -10.98 12.04 5.84
N THR A 414 -10.99 13.34 5.57
CA THR A 414 -9.82 14.19 5.80
C THR A 414 -9.57 14.34 7.30
N THR A 415 -8.45 13.80 7.77
CA THR A 415 -8.07 13.88 9.18
C THR A 415 -6.94 14.85 9.41
N ILE A 416 -6.13 15.08 8.37
CA ILE A 416 -5.12 16.14 8.34
C ILE A 416 -5.42 17.03 7.15
N ASN A 417 -5.68 18.32 7.42
CA ASN A 417 -5.94 19.32 6.40
C ASN A 417 -4.96 20.48 6.55
N ILE A 418 -4.06 20.62 5.58
CA ILE A 418 -3.05 21.67 5.52
C ILE A 418 -3.41 22.55 4.35
N VAL A 419 -3.84 23.77 4.60
CA VAL A 419 -4.30 24.69 3.56
C VAL A 419 -3.69 26.07 3.82
N GLY A 420 -3.88 27.01 2.90
CA GLY A 420 -3.28 28.34 3.02
C GLY A 420 -1.75 28.27 2.95
N ASP A 421 -1.09 29.39 3.22
CA ASP A 421 0.38 29.52 3.16
C ASP A 421 1.05 28.85 4.37
N ALA A 422 0.83 27.54 4.49
CA ALA A 422 1.32 26.67 5.53
C ALA A 422 2.75 26.23 5.20
N GLY A 423 3.75 26.60 6.00
CA GLY A 423 5.13 26.16 5.80
C GLY A 423 5.59 25.17 6.86
N ALA A 424 5.66 23.88 6.50
CA ALA A 424 6.14 22.81 7.37
C ALA A 424 7.09 21.87 6.60
N SER A 425 8.00 22.47 5.82
CA SER A 425 8.89 21.80 4.87
C SER A 425 9.85 20.76 5.49
N GLY A 426 9.96 20.70 6.82
CA GLY A 426 10.69 19.67 7.58
C GLY A 426 9.82 18.64 8.31
N SER A 427 8.50 18.87 8.40
CA SER A 427 7.61 18.03 9.21
C SER A 427 7.00 16.91 8.40
N VAL A 428 6.63 15.83 9.10
CA VAL A 428 5.90 14.69 8.53
C VAL A 428 4.46 14.73 9.02
N PHE A 429 3.51 14.55 8.11
CA PHE A 429 2.10 14.44 8.45
C PHE A 429 1.59 13.06 8.06
N TYR A 430 1.09 12.32 9.05
CA TYR A 430 0.60 10.97 8.89
C TYR A 430 -0.86 10.85 9.34
N SER A 431 -1.76 10.66 8.38
CA SER A 431 -3.15 10.27 8.64
C SER A 431 -3.25 8.75 8.77
N TYR A 432 -3.30 8.22 9.99
CA TYR A 432 -3.14 6.78 10.22
C TYR A 432 -4.23 5.94 9.52
N PHE A 433 -5.49 6.36 9.62
CA PHE A 433 -6.65 5.67 9.07
C PHE A 433 -7.44 6.49 8.03
N GLY A 434 -6.97 7.66 7.62
CA GLY A 434 -7.78 8.57 6.82
C GLY A 434 -7.00 9.25 5.69
N THR A 435 -7.48 10.42 5.31
CA THR A 435 -6.86 11.25 4.27
C THR A 435 -6.02 12.36 4.89
N VAL A 436 -4.81 12.53 4.35
CA VAL A 436 -4.05 13.78 4.47
C VAL A 436 -4.25 14.62 3.20
N SER A 437 -4.62 15.88 3.38
CA SER A 437 -4.85 16.84 2.30
C SER A 437 -3.93 18.03 2.46
N VAL A 438 -3.17 18.33 1.41
CA VAL A 438 -2.35 19.55 1.29
C VAL A 438 -2.95 20.41 0.18
N GLY A 439 -3.62 21.48 0.58
CA GLY A 439 -4.22 22.47 -0.29
C GLY A 439 -3.28 23.62 -0.65
N PRO A 440 -3.84 24.75 -1.13
CA PRO A 440 -3.07 25.81 -1.74
C PRO A 440 -1.96 26.37 -0.87
N TYR A 441 -0.77 26.55 -1.46
CA TYR A 441 0.43 27.13 -0.84
C TYR A 441 1.02 26.36 0.35
N GLY A 442 0.40 25.24 0.73
CA GLY A 442 0.92 24.37 1.77
C GLY A 442 2.21 23.67 1.33
N THR A 443 3.26 23.77 2.14
CA THR A 443 4.52 23.04 1.95
C THR A 443 4.82 22.12 3.11
N VAL A 444 5.12 20.86 2.81
CA VAL A 444 5.38 19.83 3.83
C VAL A 444 6.57 18.96 3.46
N GLY A 445 7.15 18.32 4.47
CA GLY A 445 8.33 17.49 4.31
C GLY A 445 8.09 16.06 3.82
N GLY A 446 7.09 15.41 4.41
CA GLY A 446 6.67 14.05 4.06
C GLY A 446 5.20 13.81 4.40
N LEU A 447 4.56 12.92 3.63
CA LEU A 447 3.13 12.62 3.76
C LEU A 447 2.89 11.12 3.82
N ALA A 448 2.12 10.69 4.81
CA ALA A 448 1.55 9.37 4.83
C ALA A 448 0.05 9.42 5.11
N GLY A 449 -0.68 8.47 4.54
CA GLY A 449 -2.01 8.16 5.01
C GLY A 449 -2.71 7.13 4.18
N GLN A 450 -3.91 6.71 4.57
CA GLN A 450 -4.71 5.79 3.76
C GLN A 450 -4.93 6.38 2.36
N ARG A 451 -5.16 7.70 2.31
CA ARG A 451 -5.17 8.49 1.07
C ARG A 451 -4.34 9.76 1.23
N VAL A 452 -3.67 10.16 0.16
CA VAL A 452 -2.92 11.42 0.08
C VAL A 452 -3.51 12.29 -1.02
N LEU A 453 -3.87 13.53 -0.68
CA LEU A 453 -4.36 14.55 -1.61
C LEU A 453 -3.42 15.75 -1.61
N VAL A 454 -3.00 16.20 -2.79
CA VAL A 454 -2.19 17.41 -2.98
C VAL A 454 -2.89 18.29 -4.02
N SER A 455 -3.21 19.55 -3.70
CA SER A 455 -3.98 20.44 -4.57
C SER A 455 -3.50 21.89 -4.63
N SER A 456 -3.81 22.56 -5.74
CA SER A 456 -3.87 24.01 -5.97
C SER A 456 -2.73 24.85 -5.39
N ASN A 457 -1.47 24.61 -5.76
CA ASN A 457 -0.26 25.29 -5.26
C ASN A 457 0.27 24.70 -3.93
N GLY A 458 -0.33 23.63 -3.42
CA GLY A 458 0.27 22.77 -2.41
C GLY A 458 1.45 21.99 -2.99
N GLY A 459 2.57 21.96 -2.28
CA GLY A 459 3.82 21.38 -2.77
C GLY A 459 4.55 20.56 -1.71
N LEU A 460 4.96 19.33 -2.03
CA LEU A 460 6.04 18.70 -1.28
C LEU A 460 7.35 19.24 -1.80
N THR A 461 8.07 19.99 -0.98
CA THR A 461 9.29 20.67 -1.41
C THR A 461 10.46 20.24 -0.53
N SER A 462 11.63 20.13 -1.16
CA SER A 462 12.91 20.17 -0.46
C SER A 462 13.47 21.56 -0.72
N PHE A 463 12.95 22.61 -0.08
CA PHE A 463 13.47 23.94 -0.36
C PHE A 463 14.83 24.14 0.32
N THR A 464 15.87 23.96 -0.47
CA THR A 464 17.18 24.61 -0.33
C THR A 464 17.27 25.71 -1.38
N ASN A 465 16.77 26.91 -1.06
CA ASN A 465 17.41 28.21 -1.30
C ASN A 465 16.41 29.37 -1.42
N GLY A 466 16.67 30.43 -0.64
CA GLY A 466 16.04 31.73 -0.80
C GLY A 466 15.99 32.62 0.44
N GLY A 467 17.09 32.74 1.21
CA GLY A 467 17.23 33.76 2.26
C GLY A 467 16.98 33.29 3.70
N LEU A 468 18.07 33.15 4.46
CA LEU A 468 18.11 32.98 5.92
C LEU A 468 17.34 31.78 6.52
N ASN A 469 17.69 30.58 6.08
CA ASN A 469 18.23 29.51 6.93
C ASN A 469 18.31 28.22 6.12
N ARG A 470 19.47 27.55 6.16
CA ARG A 470 19.73 26.28 5.48
C ARG A 470 18.92 25.18 6.15
N PHE A 471 17.80 24.77 5.55
CA PHE A 471 17.05 23.60 6.02
C PHE A 471 16.73 22.69 4.83
N SER A 472 17.67 21.79 4.54
CA SER A 472 17.36 20.57 3.79
C SER A 472 17.01 19.50 4.81
N PHE A 473 16.02 18.66 4.53
CA PHE A 473 16.19 17.27 4.98
C PHE A 473 17.51 16.76 4.40
N PRO A 474 18.29 15.95 5.13
CA PRO A 474 19.22 15.09 4.42
C PRO A 474 18.41 14.35 3.37
N VAL A 475 18.88 14.37 2.13
CA VAL A 475 18.35 13.59 1.02
C VAL A 475 18.12 12.16 1.54
N GLY A 476 16.88 11.80 1.89
CA GLY A 476 16.65 10.68 2.81
C GLY A 476 15.19 10.50 3.24
N ASP A 477 14.94 9.36 3.88
CA ASP A 477 13.62 8.83 4.25
C ASP A 477 12.87 9.71 5.26
N ALA A 478 11.71 10.24 4.88
CA ALA A 478 10.87 11.04 5.77
C ALA A 478 10.35 10.21 6.96
N PHE A 479 10.26 8.89 6.81
CA PHE A 479 9.73 7.98 7.81
C PHE A 479 10.82 7.22 8.57
N GLY A 480 12.12 7.49 8.33
CA GLY A 480 13.22 6.88 9.09
C GLY A 480 13.21 5.34 9.12
N GLY A 481 12.89 4.71 7.99
CA GLY A 481 12.84 3.26 7.77
C GLY A 481 11.52 2.61 8.17
N ARG A 482 10.50 3.40 8.55
CA ARG A 482 9.21 2.87 9.05
C ARG A 482 8.28 2.39 7.95
N VAL A 483 8.45 2.83 6.71
CA VAL A 483 7.77 2.21 5.56
C VAL A 483 8.50 0.93 5.22
N LYS A 484 7.75 -0.16 5.10
CA LYS A 484 8.34 -1.48 4.82
C LYS A 484 7.69 -2.10 3.60
N ILE A 485 8.49 -2.76 2.78
CA ILE A 485 7.99 -3.74 1.82
C ILE A 485 7.90 -5.08 2.56
N PRO A 486 6.75 -5.76 2.52
CA PRO A 486 6.65 -7.10 3.05
C PRO A 486 7.57 -8.05 2.29
N VAL A 487 8.35 -8.82 3.03
CA VAL A 487 9.22 -9.86 2.50
C VAL A 487 8.74 -11.19 3.06
N TRP A 488 8.36 -12.10 2.17
CA TRP A 488 8.00 -13.45 2.57
C TRP A 488 9.21 -14.37 2.48
N ASN A 489 9.62 -14.92 3.61
CA ASN A 489 10.66 -15.94 3.65
C ASN A 489 9.98 -17.31 3.78
N ILE A 490 10.01 -18.09 2.71
CA ILE A 490 9.53 -19.47 2.72
C ILE A 490 10.49 -20.29 3.59
N VAL A 491 9.96 -20.90 4.65
CA VAL A 491 10.69 -21.84 5.50
C VAL A 491 10.47 -23.27 4.99
N THR A 492 9.23 -23.61 4.66
CA THR A 492 8.87 -24.91 4.09
C THR A 492 7.83 -24.77 2.99
N TYR A 493 7.95 -25.63 1.98
CA TYR A 493 6.94 -25.84 0.95
C TYR A 493 6.70 -27.34 0.86
N ARG A 494 5.43 -27.77 0.96
CA ARG A 494 5.08 -29.18 0.78
C ARG A 494 3.75 -29.33 0.06
N GLN A 495 3.70 -30.29 -0.86
CA GLN A 495 2.45 -30.78 -1.42
C GLN A 495 1.93 -31.90 -0.52
N ILE A 496 0.73 -31.75 0.04
CA ILE A 496 0.20 -32.68 1.05
C ILE A 496 -0.67 -33.76 0.40
N PHE A 497 -1.46 -33.39 -0.63
CA PHE A 497 -2.42 -34.28 -1.28
C PHE A 497 -2.43 -34.08 -2.79
#